data_AF-A0A431J0W5-F1
#
_entry.id   AF-A0A431J0W5-F1
#
_cell.length_a   1.000
_cell.length_b   1.000
_cell.length_c   1.000
_cell.angle_alpha   90.00
_cell.angle_beta   90.00
_cell.angle_gamma   90.00
#
_symmetry.space_group_name_H-M   'P 1'
#
loop_
_entity.id
_entity.type
_entity.pdbx_description
1 polymer ?
#
loop_
_entity_poly.entity_id
_entity_poly.type
_entity_poly.pdbx_seq_one_letter_code
_entity_poly.pdbx_strand_id
1 'polypeptide(L)' 'MIFNNNTAQQTAELLLQINAIKLNSKNPFTWASGWKSPI' A
#
# COMPACT_ATOMS: atom_id res chain seq x y z
N MET A 1 -14.70 4.80 -2.13
CA MET A 1 -15.72 4.68 -1.07
C MET A 1 -15.41 3.41 -0.31
N ILE A 2 -15.05 3.49 0.98
CA ILE A 2 -14.75 2.28 1.77
C ILE A 2 -16.08 1.69 2.23
N PHE A 3 -16.38 0.48 1.77
CA PHE A 3 -17.65 -0.19 2.07
C PHE A 3 -17.71 -0.70 3.52
N ASN A 4 -16.57 -1.07 4.10
CA ASN A 4 -16.45 -1.49 5.49
C ASN A 4 -15.05 -1.18 6.02
N ASN A 5 -14.94 -0.25 6.97
CA ASN A 5 -13.65 0.20 7.52
C ASN A 5 -12.91 -0.92 8.28
N ASN A 6 -13.65 -1.79 8.98
CA ASN A 6 -13.06 -2.88 9.75
C ASN A 6 -12.42 -3.92 8.82
N THR A 7 -13.14 -4.33 7.77
CA THR A 7 -12.61 -5.26 6.76
C THR A 7 -11.45 -4.65 5.97
N ALA A 8 -11.53 -3.35 5.65
CA ALA A 8 -10.46 -2.64 4.96
C ALA A 8 -9.18 -2.57 5.82
N GLN A 9 -9.31 -2.28 7.12
CA GLN A 9 -8.20 -2.29 8.05
C GLN A 9 -7.57 -3.68 8.18
N GLN A 10 -8.37 -4.72 8.41
CA GLN A 10 -7.88 -6.09 8.52
C GLN A 10 -7.17 -6.56 7.24
N THR A 11 -7.70 -6.19 6.08
CA THR A 11 -7.08 -6.51 4.79
C THR A 11 -5.76 -5.76 4.61
N ALA A 12 -5.71 -4.47 4.97
CA ALA A 12 -4.48 -3.68 4.91
C ALA A 12 -3.40 -4.23 5.86
N GLU A 13 -3.79 -4.65 7.07
CA GLU A 13 -2.89 -5.30 8.03
C GLU A 13 -2.32 -6.60 7.49
N LEU A 14 -3.15 -7.48 6.91
CA LEU A 14 -2.70 -8.74 6.31
C LEU A 14 -1.74 -8.50 5.13
N LEU A 15 -2.06 -7.54 4.26
CA LEU A 15 -1.21 -7.18 3.11
C LEU A 15 0.13 -6.58 3.53
N LEU A 16 0.14 -5.83 4.64
CA LEU A 16 1.36 -5.30 5.23
C LEU A 16 2.20 -6.40 5.88
N GLN A 17 1.57 -7.34 6.60
CA GLN A 17 2.25 -8.48 7.23
C GLN A 17 3.00 -9.35 6.23
N ILE A 18 2.40 -9.62 5.07
CA ILE A 18 3.05 -10.41 4.01
C ILE A 18 4.04 -9.58 3.17
N ASN A 19 4.24 -8.29 3.51
CA ASN A 19 5.07 -7.34 2.75
C ASN A 19 4.66 -7.19 1.27
N ALA A 20 3.39 -7.46 0.94
CA ALA A 20 2.85 -7.25 -0.40
C ALA A 20 2.71 -5.76 -0.72
N ILE A 21 2.50 -4.95 0.32
CA ILE A 21 2.49 -3.50 0.26
C ILE A 21 3.66 -2.96 1.08
N LYS A 22 4.46 -2.08 0.48
CA LYS A 22 5.57 -1.40 1.17
C LYS A 22 5.39 0.10 1.02
N LEU A 23 5.42 0.80 2.15
CA LEU A 23 5.37 2.25 2.20
C LEU A 23 6.79 2.77 2.39
N ASN A 24 7.32 3.48 1.41
CA ASN A 24 8.62 4.12 1.49
C ASN A 24 8.52 5.59 1.09
N SER A 25 8.24 6.44 2.08
CA SER A 25 8.18 7.89 1.87
C SER A 25 9.55 8.53 1.59
N LYS A 26 10.65 7.85 1.95
CA LYS A 26 12.01 8.40 1.81
C LYS A 26 12.62 8.06 0.44
N ASN A 27 12.38 6.85 -0.05
CA ASN A 27 12.78 6.39 -1.38
C ASN A 27 11.53 5.91 -2.15
N PRO A 28 10.85 6.81 -2.90
CA PRO A 28 9.65 6.45 -3.64
C PRO A 28 9.93 5.44 -4.76
N PHE A 29 9.01 4.50 -4.96
CA PHE A 29 9.06 3.50 -6.01
C PHE A 29 8.74 4.12 -7.36
N THR A 30 9.46 3.70 -8.40
CA THR A 30 9.16 4.09 -9.77
C THR A 30 8.30 3.00 -10.41
N TRP A 31 7.07 3.34 -10.75
CA TRP A 31 6.13 2.45 -11.41
C TRP A 31 6.53 2.28 -12.88
N ALA A 32 6.01 1.23 -13.53
CA ALA A 32 6.26 0.98 -14.96
C ALA A 32 5.79 2.15 -15.86
N SER A 33 4.85 2.96 -15.38
CA SER A 33 4.41 4.20 -16.03
C SER A 33 5.40 5.38 -15.90
N GLY A 34 6.49 5.21 -15.14
CA GLY A 34 7.44 6.28 -14.78
C GLY A 34 7.00 7.12 -13.58
N TRP A 35 5.82 6.88 -13.00
CA TRP A 35 5.34 7.60 -11.83
C TRP A 35 6.14 7.22 -10.58
N LYS A 36 6.63 8.22 -9.84
CA LYS A 36 7.26 8.02 -8.53
C LYS A 36 6.24 8.12 -7.42
N SER A 37 5.96 7.00 -6.75
CA SER A 37 4.97 6.91 -5.70
C SER A 37 5.61 6.33 -4.44
N PRO A 38 5.24 6.81 -3.24
CA PRO A 38 5.74 6.26 -1.98
C PRO A 38 5.24 4.83 -1.69
N ILE A 39 4.35 4.31 -2.55
CA ILE A 39 3.78 2.96 -2.57
C ILE A 39 3.75 2.44 -4.01
#